data_AF-A0A7J3TAL1-F1
#
_entry.id   AF-A0A7J3TAL1-F1
#
_cell.length_a   1.000
_cell.length_b   1.000
_cell.length_c   1.000
_cell.angle_alpha   90.00
_cell.angle_beta   90.00
_cell.angle_gamma   90.00
#
_symmetry.space_group_name_H-M   'P 1'
#
loop_
_entity.id
_entity.type
_entity.pdbx_description
1 polymer ?
#
loop_
_entity_poly.entity_id
_entity_poly.type
_entity_poly.pdbx_seq_one_letter_code
_entity_poly.pdbx_strand_id
1 'polypeptide(L)'
;LGGISNGMPLDFSVVMKPTSSIHIEQTTVNIEKMEESTLMVTGRHDPCIAIRAVPVIQCSTAIVLLDLMIQSQKVDRVLKN
;
A
#
# COMPACT_ATOMS: atom_id res chain seq x y z
N LEU A 1 -23.40 2.98 -0.27
CA LEU A 1 -23.91 2.32 0.94
C LEU A 1 -23.79 0.81 0.78
N GLY A 2 -23.45 0.07 1.83
CA GLY A 2 -23.30 -1.39 1.76
C GLY A 2 -22.22 -1.88 0.79
N GLY A 3 -21.09 -1.16 0.70
CA GLY A 3 -20.01 -1.48 -0.24
C GLY A 3 -20.23 -0.98 -1.68
N ILE A 4 -21.37 -0.35 -1.98
CA ILE A 4 -21.67 0.20 -3.31
C ILE A 4 -21.50 1.72 -3.31
N SER A 5 -20.91 2.29 -4.36
CA SER A 5 -20.82 3.75 -4.55
C SER A 5 -22.21 4.38 -4.69
N ASN A 6 -22.44 5.53 -4.07
CA ASN A 6 -23.70 6.30 -4.19
C ASN A 6 -23.55 7.61 -4.99
N GLY A 7 -22.43 7.79 -5.69
CA GLY A 7 -22.15 8.99 -6.51
C GLY A 7 -21.49 10.15 -5.77
N MET A 8 -21.32 10.07 -4.44
CA MET A 8 -20.54 11.05 -3.68
C MET A 8 -19.03 10.80 -3.83
N PRO A 9 -18.16 11.77 -3.49
CA PRO A 9 -16.72 11.56 -3.43
C PRO A 9 -16.34 10.35 -2.56
N LEU A 10 -15.29 9.63 -2.99
CA LEU A 10 -14.71 8.54 -2.21
C LEU A 10 -13.60 9.09 -1.33
N ASP A 11 -13.87 9.21 -0.03
CA ASP A 11 -12.92 9.67 0.96
C ASP A 11 -12.29 8.49 1.71
N PHE A 12 -10.95 8.50 1.78
CA PHE A 12 -10.17 7.46 2.44
C PHE A 12 -9.35 8.05 3.59
N SER A 13 -9.49 7.46 4.77
CA SER A 13 -8.57 7.67 5.90
C SER A 13 -7.65 6.46 6.01
N VAL A 14 -6.36 6.68 5.82
CA VAL A 14 -5.36 5.60 5.76
C VAL A 14 -4.32 5.80 6.85
N VAL A 15 -4.06 4.74 7.61
CA VAL A 15 -2.98 4.69 8.59
C VAL A 15 -1.81 3.92 7.97
N MET A 16 -0.64 4.56 7.95
CA MET A 16 0.61 3.97 7.49
C MET A 16 1.47 3.64 8.70
N LYS A 17 1.96 2.39 8.78
CA LYS A 17 3.00 2.06 9.75
C LYS A 17 4.30 2.79 9.40
N PRO A 18 5.16 3.09 10.39
CA PRO A 18 6.51 3.58 10.12
C PRO A 18 7.33 2.61 9.26
N THR A 19 8.32 3.15 8.55
CA THR A 19 9.28 2.36 7.79
C THR A 19 10.10 1.49 8.73
N SER A 20 10.19 0.19 8.41
CA SER A 20 10.90 -0.78 9.25
C SER A 20 12.42 -0.61 9.18
N SER A 21 12.94 -0.15 8.05
CA SER A 21 14.37 0.10 7.79
C SER A 21 14.84 1.47 8.31
N ILE A 22 14.47 1.80 9.55
CA ILE A 22 14.97 2.99 10.22
C ILE A 22 16.38 2.72 10.78
N HIS A 23 17.23 3.74 10.82
CA HIS A 23 18.62 3.63 11.28
C HIS A 23 18.72 3.63 12.83
N ILE A 24 17.92 2.77 13.46
CA ILE A 24 17.90 2.53 14.91
C ILE A 24 18.13 1.03 15.10
N GLU A 25 18.93 0.63 16.10
CA GLU A 25 19.13 -0.78 16.41
C GLU A 25 17.82 -1.44 16.83
N GLN A 26 17.57 -2.64 16.31
CA GLN A 26 16.38 -3.43 16.61
C GLN A 26 16.80 -4.82 17.08
N THR A 27 16.13 -5.31 18.11
CA THR A 27 16.22 -6.71 18.54
C THR A 27 15.49 -7.59 17.53
N THR A 28 16.15 -8.66 17.10
CA THR A 28 15.60 -9.64 16.16
C THR A 28 16.20 -11.03 16.42
N VAL A 29 15.89 -12.00 15.57
CA VAL A 29 16.42 -13.37 15.66
C VAL A 29 17.27 -13.67 14.42
N ASN A 30 18.46 -14.21 14.64
CA ASN A 30 19.26 -14.76 13.55
C ASN A 30 18.67 -16.13 13.17
N ILE A 31 18.12 -16.23 11.96
CA ILE A 31 17.39 -17.43 11.50
C ILE A 31 18.32 -18.65 11.33
N GLU A 32 19.61 -18.45 11.05
CA GLU A 32 20.57 -19.56 10.89
C GLU A 32 20.98 -20.16 12.24
N LYS A 33 21.18 -19.32 13.25
CA LYS A 33 21.63 -19.72 14.59
C LYS A 33 20.49 -19.97 15.58
N MET A 34 19.29 -19.49 15.26
CA MET A 34 18.12 -19.53 16.15
C MET A 34 18.35 -18.82 17.50
N GLU A 35 19.11 -17.73 17.46
CA GLU A 35 19.53 -16.95 18.64
C GLU A 35 19.14 -15.48 18.52
N GLU A 36 18.96 -14.81 19.66
CA GLU A 36 18.72 -13.36 19.72
C GLU A 36 19.91 -12.60 19.12
N SER A 37 19.61 -11.58 18.32
CA SER A 37 20.61 -10.75 17.66
C SER A 37 20.11 -9.32 17.51
N THR A 38 21.04 -8.39 17.27
CA THR A 38 20.71 -7.01 16.95
C THR A 38 20.88 -6.76 15.45
N LEU A 39 19.94 -6.01 14.87
CA LEU A 39 19.97 -5.60 13.48
C LEU A 39 19.98 -4.06 13.41
N MET A 40 20.96 -3.52 12.69
CA MET A 40 20.98 -2.11 12.29
C MET A 40 20.96 -2.05 10.77
N VAL A 41 19.92 -1.42 10.22
CA VAL A 41 19.81 -1.24 8.77
C VAL A 41 20.59 0.02 8.37
N THR A 42 21.57 -0.15 7.49
CA THR A 42 22.37 0.94 6.92
C THR A 42 21.85 1.35 5.54
N GLY A 43 22.20 2.56 5.11
CA GLY A 43 21.83 3.11 3.80
C GLY A 43 20.75 4.20 3.87
N ARG A 44 20.42 4.78 2.71
CA ARG A 44 19.46 5.87 2.58
C ARG A 44 18.04 5.29 2.48
N HIS A 45 17.33 5.30 3.60
CA HIS A 45 15.92 4.93 3.69
C HIS A 45 15.10 6.13 4.13
N ASP A 46 13.88 6.25 3.62
CA ASP A 46 12.99 7.33 4.02
C ASP A 46 12.39 7.05 5.39
N PRO A 47 12.57 7.94 6.38
CA PRO A 47 11.98 7.77 7.71
C PRO A 47 10.45 7.97 7.70
N CYS A 48 9.91 8.62 6.66
CA CYS A 48 8.48 8.80 6.47
C CYS A 48 8.10 8.55 5.01
N ILE A 49 7.31 7.51 4.78
CA ILE A 49 6.77 7.18 3.43
C ILE A 49 5.34 7.67 3.22
N ALA A 50 4.67 8.17 4.27
CA ALA A 50 3.25 8.49 4.24
C ALA A 50 2.89 9.52 3.16
N ILE A 51 3.72 10.55 2.98
CA ILE A 51 3.49 11.60 1.97
C ILE A 51 3.56 11.02 0.55
N ARG A 52 4.47 10.06 0.33
CA ARG A 52 4.61 9.39 -0.98
C ARG A 52 3.56 8.30 -1.21
N ALA A 53 2.85 7.88 -0.16
CA ALA A 53 1.79 6.89 -0.29
C ALA A 53 0.54 7.45 -0.99
N VAL A 54 0.30 8.77 -0.89
CA VAL A 54 -0.87 9.43 -1.48
C VAL A 54 -1.03 9.13 -2.97
N PRO A 55 -0.04 9.37 -3.85
CA PRO A 55 -0.17 9.03 -5.27
C PRO A 55 -0.37 7.53 -5.49
N VAL A 56 0.26 6.67 -4.69
CA VAL A 56 0.10 5.21 -4.79
C VAL A 56 -1.34 4.78 -4.50
N ILE A 57 -1.95 5.35 -3.45
CA ILE A 57 -3.34 5.10 -3.08
C ILE A 57 -4.27 5.57 -4.20
N GLN A 58 -4.05 6.77 -4.74
CA GLN A 58 -4.85 7.31 -5.85
C GLN A 58 -4.80 6.42 -7.09
N CYS A 59 -3.61 5.99 -7.51
CA CYS A 59 -3.44 5.07 -8.62
C CYS A 59 -4.12 3.72 -8.35
N SER A 60 -3.94 3.18 -7.15
CA SER A 60 -4.56 1.89 -6.78
C SER A 60 -6.10 1.98 -6.81
N THR A 61 -6.67 3.06 -6.27
CA THR A 61 -8.11 3.32 -6.34
C THR A 61 -8.58 3.44 -7.79
N ALA A 62 -7.87 4.18 -8.65
CA ALA A 62 -8.23 4.33 -10.06
C ALA A 62 -8.25 2.99 -10.81
N ILE A 63 -7.25 2.13 -10.57
CA ILE A 63 -7.18 0.78 -11.16
C ILE A 63 -8.39 -0.07 -10.74
N VAL A 64 -8.70 -0.09 -9.44
CA VAL A 64 -9.84 -0.85 -8.92
C VAL A 64 -11.17 -0.33 -9.46
N LEU A 65 -11.34 0.99 -9.55
CA LEU A 65 -12.54 1.59 -10.13
C LEU A 65 -12.71 1.22 -11.61
N LEU A 66 -11.63 1.26 -12.40
CA LEU A 66 -11.67 0.84 -13.80
C LEU A 66 -12.11 -0.63 -13.94
N ASP A 67 -11.55 -1.52 -13.11
CA ASP A 67 -11.94 -2.93 -13.12
C ASP A 67 -13.44 -3.10 -12.80
N LEU A 68 -13.95 -2.43 -11.76
CA LEU A 68 -15.38 -2.44 -11.41
C LEU A 68 -16.26 -1.88 -12.54
N MET A 69 -15.79 -0.87 -13.27
CA MET A 69 -16.51 -0.31 -14.42
C MET A 69 -16.53 -1.28 -15.60
N ILE A 70 -15.45 -2.01 -15.85
CA ILE A 70 -15.40 -3.07 -16.87
C ILE A 70 -16.33 -4.23 -16.50
N GLN A 71 -16.33 -4.67 -15.23
CA GLN A 71 -17.21 -5.74 -14.77
C GLN A 71 -18.68 -5.36 -14.86
N SER A 72 -19.01 -4.10 -14.57
CA SER A 72 -20.37 -3.56 -14.70
C SER A 72 -20.74 -3.11 -16.13
N GLN A 73 -19.90 -3.43 -17.13
CA GLN A 73 -20.11 -3.11 -18.55
C GLN A 73 -20.31 -1.61 -18.84
N LYS A 74 -19.76 -0.75 -17.98
CA LYS A 74 -19.75 0.72 -18.19
C LYS A 74 -18.57 1.17 -19.03
N VAL A 75 -17.53 0.33 -19.15
CA VAL A 75 -16.36 0.54 -19.99
C VAL A 75 -16.14 -0.74 -20.78
N ASP A 76 -15.97 -0.60 -22.09
CA ASP A 76 -15.72 -1.74 -22.97
C ASP A 76 -14.36 -2.36 -22.70
N ARG A 77 -14.30 -3.69 -22.76
CA ARG A 77 -13.03 -4.40 -22.76
C ARG A 77 -12.30 -4.12 -24.07
N VAL A 78 -11.01 -3.80 -23.95
CA VAL A 78 -10.12 -3.66 -25.12
C VAL A 78 -9.99 -4.99 -25.84
N LEU A 79 -9.82 -6.08 -25.08
CA LEU A 79 -9.80 -7.44 -25.62
C LEU A 79 -11.21 -8.02 -25.58
N LYS A 80 -11.75 -8.28 -26.76
CA LYS A 80 -13.05 -8.92 -26.96
C LYS A 80 -12.79 -10.41 -27.18
N ASN A 81 -13.02 -11.21 -26.14
CA ASN A 81 -13.16 -12.66 -26.28
C ASN A 81 -14.64 -13.00 -26.32
#